data_AF-A0A950D1S9-F1
#
_entry.id   AF-A0A950D1S9-F1
#
_cell.length_a   1.000
_cell.length_b   1.000
_cell.length_c   1.000
_cell.angle_alpha   90.00
_cell.angle_beta   90.00
_cell.angle_gamma   90.00
#
_symmetry.space_group_name_H-M   'P 1'
#
loop_
_entity.id
_entity.type
_entity.pdbx_description
1 polymer ?
#
loop_
_entity_poly.entity_id
_entity_poly.type
_entity_poly.pdbx_seq_one_letter_code
_entity_poly.pdbx_strand_id
1 'polypeptide(L)'
;MIAVGTWTVERTLAVEGDNLRQVALAPDGRTGYVANMKNRGFATTSNNIDMGWVLGQRLTRVTLDGSEPYATLSLDPRGKAAADAHGVAITHDGRYLAISCGGTHEVIIFRTDLRRLPWRSGGSRDLIAVELLNGDGRFRRVATGGRPTELAFAPDGKTLFVANYLADAVQVIDAESASLARTIPLGGPSGPSLARRGEILFHDANRSFNQWYSCNTCHSDGHTNGLDFDTLNDGRQDLSTAHLRSRKKVPTLRRVTYTGPWTWHGWQKDLGASIVESFTKSMQGPSPSPDEVRAVVAYLETLDFPPNPYRTPDGGLSPAAQRGEAIFRSAKAACNTCHRGPELTDGKVHVVGLEEPDDAYRGYNPPSLQGVYDKDPYLHDGRSRTLREVLEGPHNPDVVAGQGTLSDAELDDLVTYLKSL
;
A
#
# COMPACT_ATOMS: atom_id res chain seq x y z
N MET A 1 -25.50 8.02 11.96
CA MET A 1 -25.61 7.08 10.83
C MET A 1 -26.12 7.86 9.63
N ILE A 2 -25.35 7.97 8.56
CA ILE A 2 -25.89 8.44 7.29
C ILE A 2 -26.84 7.34 6.83
N ALA A 3 -28.13 7.65 6.64
CA ALA A 3 -29.09 6.74 6.05
C ALA A 3 -28.71 6.56 4.56
N VAL A 4 -27.77 5.65 4.32
CA VAL A 4 -27.42 5.20 2.98
C VAL A 4 -28.60 4.35 2.49
N GLY A 5 -29.51 4.94 1.73
CA GLY A 5 -30.57 4.20 1.03
C GLY A 5 -30.00 3.18 0.03
N THR A 6 -30.80 2.79 -0.96
CA THR A 6 -30.34 1.93 -2.06
C THR A 6 -29.46 2.74 -3.04
N TRP A 7 -28.19 2.94 -2.70
CA TRP A 7 -27.20 3.46 -3.65
C TRP A 7 -26.94 2.37 -4.68
N THR A 8 -27.08 2.69 -5.97
CA THR A 8 -26.71 1.80 -7.07
C THR A 8 -25.44 2.32 -7.73
N VAL A 9 -24.51 1.43 -8.06
CA VAL A 9 -23.38 1.78 -8.91
C VAL A 9 -23.91 2.07 -10.31
N GLU A 10 -23.94 3.34 -10.70
CA GLU A 10 -24.37 3.74 -12.04
C GLU A 10 -23.34 3.30 -13.11
N ARG A 11 -22.05 3.36 -12.75
CA ARG A 11 -20.94 3.06 -13.66
C ARG A 11 -19.68 2.69 -12.91
N THR A 12 -18.90 1.79 -13.52
CA THR A 12 -17.52 1.48 -13.12
C THR A 12 -16.57 1.94 -14.22
N LEU A 13 -15.62 2.79 -13.87
CA LEU A 13 -14.57 3.25 -14.78
C LEU A 13 -13.25 2.56 -14.40
N ALA A 14 -12.74 1.73 -15.31
CA ALA A 14 -11.47 1.06 -15.10
C ALA A 14 -10.32 2.07 -15.26
N VAL A 15 -9.48 2.16 -14.24
CA VAL A 15 -8.25 2.95 -14.24
C VAL A 15 -7.10 2.01 -13.89
N GLU A 16 -6.05 2.04 -14.70
CA GLU A 16 -4.83 1.33 -14.35
C GLU A 16 -4.02 2.17 -13.36
N GLY A 17 -3.92 1.69 -12.13
CA GLY A 17 -3.18 2.33 -11.06
C GLY A 17 -3.28 1.49 -9.79
N ASP A 18 -2.34 1.72 -8.89
CA ASP A 18 -2.28 1.04 -7.60
C ASP A 18 -2.41 2.08 -6.48
N ASN A 19 -2.79 1.62 -5.28
CA ASN A 19 -3.04 2.45 -4.10
C ASN A 19 -3.84 3.72 -4.43
N LEU A 20 -5.01 3.56 -5.07
CA LEU A 20 -5.88 4.70 -5.36
C LEU A 20 -6.30 5.37 -4.04
N ARG A 21 -6.16 6.69 -3.97
CA ARG A 21 -6.50 7.52 -2.80
C ARG A 21 -7.63 8.49 -3.15
N GLN A 22 -7.53 9.74 -2.73
CA GLN A 22 -8.61 10.71 -2.85
C GLN A 22 -8.98 10.99 -4.31
N VAL A 23 -10.27 11.22 -4.55
CA VAL A 23 -10.81 11.70 -5.81
C VAL A 23 -11.29 13.15 -5.65
N ALA A 24 -10.91 14.03 -6.56
CA ALA A 24 -11.43 15.39 -6.67
C ALA A 24 -12.19 15.55 -7.99
N LEU A 25 -13.35 16.22 -7.95
CA LEU A 25 -14.13 16.54 -9.13
C LEU A 25 -13.77 17.93 -9.64
N ALA A 26 -13.55 18.04 -10.94
CA ALA A 26 -13.36 19.33 -11.59
C ALA A 26 -14.68 20.14 -11.60
N PRO A 27 -14.60 21.48 -11.71
CA PRO A 27 -15.78 22.34 -11.75
C PRO A 27 -16.74 22.06 -12.92
N ASP A 28 -16.26 21.42 -13.98
CA ASP A 28 -17.07 21.03 -15.13
C ASP A 28 -18.06 19.88 -14.82
N GLY A 29 -17.90 19.21 -13.67
CA GLY A 29 -18.68 18.04 -13.27
C GLY A 29 -18.47 16.81 -14.17
N ARG A 30 -17.50 16.84 -15.08
CA ARG A 30 -17.21 15.81 -16.08
C ARG A 30 -15.86 15.14 -15.87
N THR A 31 -14.95 15.80 -15.16
CA THR A 31 -13.58 15.31 -14.95
C THR A 31 -13.36 14.95 -13.47
N GLY A 32 -12.84 13.76 -13.21
CA GLY A 32 -12.32 13.34 -11.91
C GLY A 32 -10.79 13.29 -11.91
N TYR A 33 -10.16 13.62 -10.79
CA TYR A 33 -8.73 13.49 -10.56
C TYR A 33 -8.48 12.56 -9.38
N VAL A 34 -7.58 11.59 -9.55
CA VAL A 34 -7.29 10.54 -8.57
C VAL A 34 -5.80 10.54 -8.28
N ALA A 35 -5.42 10.62 -7.01
CA ALA A 35 -4.05 10.31 -6.60
C ALA A 35 -3.87 8.80 -6.59
N ASN A 36 -2.81 8.32 -7.22
CA ASN A 36 -2.48 6.90 -7.25
C ASN A 36 -0.98 6.70 -7.45
N MET A 37 -0.55 5.45 -7.39
CA MET A 37 0.78 5.05 -7.82
C MET A 37 0.67 4.11 -9.03
N LYS A 38 1.83 3.75 -9.57
CA LYS A 38 1.97 2.71 -10.57
C LYS A 38 3.17 1.84 -10.23
N ASN A 39 2.95 0.57 -9.94
CA ASN A 39 3.98 -0.45 -9.94
C ASN A 39 4.37 -0.79 -11.38
N ARG A 40 5.66 -0.77 -11.66
CA ARG A 40 6.25 -1.01 -12.98
C ARG A 40 6.95 -2.38 -13.05
N GLY A 41 7.09 -3.06 -11.90
CA GLY A 41 7.48 -4.46 -11.82
C GLY A 41 9.00 -4.72 -11.84
N PHE A 42 9.84 -3.68 -11.80
CA PHE A 42 11.29 -3.85 -11.77
C PHE A 42 11.82 -3.98 -10.34
N ALA A 43 12.94 -4.68 -10.20
CA ALA A 43 13.64 -4.84 -8.92
C ALA A 43 14.14 -3.51 -8.34
N THR A 44 14.21 -3.43 -7.00
CA THR A 44 14.60 -2.25 -6.21
C THR A 44 16.10 -1.90 -6.27
N THR A 45 16.68 -1.85 -7.47
CA THR A 45 18.03 -1.32 -7.69
C THR A 45 18.00 0.20 -7.74
N SER A 46 19.06 0.88 -7.29
CA SER A 46 19.15 2.34 -7.34
C SER A 46 18.90 2.92 -8.74
N ASN A 47 19.38 2.25 -9.80
CA ASN A 47 19.12 2.66 -11.19
C ASN A 47 17.64 2.55 -11.57
N ASN A 48 16.98 1.43 -11.25
CA ASN A 48 15.56 1.25 -11.55
C ASN A 48 14.69 2.22 -10.75
N ILE A 49 15.06 2.48 -9.49
CA ILE A 49 14.39 3.46 -8.62
C ILE A 49 14.50 4.84 -9.26
N ASP A 50 15.71 5.31 -9.59
CA ASP A 50 15.92 6.66 -10.13
C ASP A 50 15.19 6.92 -11.45
N MET A 51 14.97 5.87 -12.23
CA MET A 51 14.25 5.92 -13.49
C MET A 51 12.73 5.86 -13.34
N GLY A 52 12.21 5.58 -12.14
CA GLY A 52 10.78 5.35 -11.90
C GLY A 52 10.26 4.03 -12.45
N TRP A 53 11.16 3.04 -12.60
CA TRP A 53 10.84 1.71 -13.12
C TRP A 53 10.45 0.71 -12.03
N VAL A 54 10.65 1.02 -10.75
CA VAL A 54 10.11 0.20 -9.66
C VAL A 54 8.65 0.56 -9.45
N LEU A 55 8.42 1.80 -8.99
CA LEU A 55 7.11 2.39 -8.84
C LEU A 55 7.21 3.90 -9.06
N GLY A 56 6.08 4.54 -9.34
CA GLY A 56 6.02 6.00 -9.44
C GLY A 56 4.65 6.54 -9.08
N GLN A 57 4.63 7.77 -8.60
CA GLN A 57 3.44 8.48 -8.15
C GLN A 57 2.77 9.18 -9.32
N ARG A 58 1.44 9.13 -9.36
CA ARG A 58 0.62 9.57 -10.47
C ARG A 58 -0.53 10.43 -9.96
N LEU A 59 -0.88 11.39 -10.80
CA LEU A 59 -2.19 12.00 -10.80
C LEU A 59 -2.92 11.48 -12.04
N THR A 60 -4.05 10.81 -11.84
CA THR A 60 -4.86 10.28 -12.94
C THR A 60 -6.10 11.11 -13.14
N ARG A 61 -6.34 11.52 -14.38
CA ARG A 61 -7.51 12.24 -14.83
C ARG A 61 -8.46 11.27 -15.54
N VAL A 62 -9.71 11.27 -15.13
CA VAL A 62 -10.77 10.39 -15.64
C VAL A 62 -11.92 11.24 -16.16
N THR A 63 -12.43 10.91 -17.35
CA THR A 63 -13.68 11.49 -17.85
C THR A 63 -14.84 10.63 -17.36
N LEU A 64 -15.73 11.22 -16.56
CA LEU A 64 -16.70 10.51 -15.73
C LEU A 64 -17.81 9.80 -16.54
N ASP A 65 -18.08 10.27 -17.75
CA ASP A 65 -19.02 9.62 -18.68
C ASP A 65 -18.37 8.47 -19.48
N GLY A 66 -17.07 8.20 -19.27
CA GLY A 66 -16.30 7.17 -19.97
C GLY A 66 -16.11 7.42 -21.47
N SER A 67 -16.38 8.63 -21.97
CA SER A 67 -16.25 8.97 -23.39
C SER A 67 -14.79 9.05 -23.86
N GLU A 68 -13.85 9.27 -22.93
CA GLU A 68 -12.41 9.31 -23.20
C GLU A 68 -11.65 8.34 -22.30
N PRO A 69 -10.53 7.75 -22.76
CA PRO A 69 -9.64 7.00 -21.90
C PRO A 69 -9.07 7.89 -20.79
N TYR A 70 -8.82 7.31 -19.61
CA TYR A 70 -8.12 8.02 -18.56
C TYR A 70 -6.74 8.47 -19.04
N ALA A 71 -6.25 9.55 -18.44
CA ALA A 71 -4.94 10.11 -18.74
C ALA A 71 -4.15 10.33 -17.45
N THR A 72 -2.84 10.12 -17.48
CA THR A 72 -1.99 10.22 -16.29
C THR A 72 -0.97 11.35 -16.42
N LEU A 73 -0.54 11.85 -15.26
CA LEU A 73 0.59 12.75 -15.10
C LEU A 73 1.50 12.19 -14.00
N SER A 74 2.78 11.99 -14.32
CA SER A 74 3.77 11.53 -13.35
C SER A 74 4.21 12.68 -12.46
N LEU A 75 4.35 12.41 -11.17
CA LEU A 75 4.68 13.43 -10.16
C LEU A 75 6.16 13.52 -9.85
N ASP A 76 6.96 12.55 -10.32
CA ASP A 76 8.32 12.32 -9.85
C ASP A 76 9.38 12.92 -10.79
N PRO A 77 10.08 13.99 -10.38
CA PRO A 77 11.38 14.35 -10.94
C PRO A 77 12.45 13.30 -10.59
N ARG A 78 13.36 13.08 -11.54
CA ARG A 78 14.58 12.31 -11.27
C ARG A 78 15.36 12.96 -10.12
N GLY A 79 15.88 12.15 -9.20
CA GLY A 79 16.60 12.65 -8.03
C GLY A 79 15.74 13.25 -6.91
N LYS A 80 14.44 13.49 -7.14
CA LYS A 80 13.57 14.20 -6.18
C LYS A 80 12.10 13.81 -6.37
N ALA A 81 11.79 12.53 -6.20
CA ALA A 81 10.44 11.98 -6.38
C ALA A 81 9.42 12.53 -5.36
N ALA A 82 8.14 12.15 -5.48
CA ALA A 82 7.03 12.73 -4.73
C ALA A 82 6.21 11.67 -3.97
N ALA A 83 6.88 10.82 -3.20
CA ALA A 83 6.32 9.63 -2.56
C ALA A 83 5.03 9.83 -1.77
N ASP A 84 4.22 8.76 -1.76
CA ASP A 84 2.94 8.64 -1.04
C ASP A 84 1.95 9.77 -1.39
N ALA A 85 1.65 9.89 -2.69
CA ALA A 85 0.55 10.72 -3.16
C ALA A 85 -0.78 10.29 -2.50
N HIS A 86 -1.53 11.24 -1.95
CA HIS A 86 -2.71 10.92 -1.14
C HIS A 86 -3.94 11.76 -1.47
N GLY A 87 -3.96 13.02 -1.03
CA GLY A 87 -5.07 13.92 -1.21
C GLY A 87 -5.01 14.67 -2.53
N VAL A 88 -6.17 15.01 -3.09
CA VAL A 88 -6.29 15.82 -4.30
C VAL A 88 -7.37 16.86 -4.08
N ALA A 89 -7.11 18.10 -4.50
CA ALA A 89 -8.11 19.17 -4.50
C ALA A 89 -7.95 20.05 -5.74
N ILE A 90 -9.06 20.61 -6.22
CA ILE A 90 -9.08 21.57 -7.33
C ILE A 90 -9.93 22.78 -6.94
N THR A 91 -9.51 23.98 -7.36
CA THR A 91 -10.31 25.19 -7.12
C THR A 91 -11.56 25.21 -7.98
N HIS A 92 -12.58 25.95 -7.54
CA HIS A 92 -13.88 26.06 -8.23
C HIS A 92 -13.78 26.71 -9.62
N ASP A 93 -12.74 27.51 -9.86
CA ASP A 93 -12.41 28.09 -11.17
C ASP A 93 -11.48 27.19 -12.01
N GLY A 94 -11.07 26.05 -11.46
CA GLY A 94 -10.18 25.08 -12.07
C GLY A 94 -8.71 25.48 -12.08
N ARG A 95 -8.35 26.69 -11.63
CA ARG A 95 -7.02 27.33 -11.76
C ARG A 95 -5.89 26.57 -11.08
N TYR A 96 -6.16 25.98 -9.93
CA TYR A 96 -5.18 25.22 -9.16
C TYR A 96 -5.64 23.80 -8.93
N LEU A 97 -4.72 22.85 -9.16
CA LEU A 97 -4.89 21.44 -8.83
C LEU A 97 -3.76 21.05 -7.87
N ALA A 98 -4.11 20.68 -6.65
CA ALA A 98 -3.17 20.34 -5.59
C ALA A 98 -3.19 18.85 -5.28
N ILE A 99 -2.02 18.31 -4.95
CA ILE A 99 -1.84 16.93 -4.51
C ILE A 99 -0.90 16.90 -3.32
N SER A 100 -1.26 16.17 -2.26
CA SER A 100 -0.43 16.00 -1.08
C SER A 100 0.44 14.75 -1.24
N CYS A 101 1.69 14.86 -0.80
CA CYS A 101 2.67 13.78 -0.83
C CYS A 101 3.15 13.56 0.61
N GLY A 102 2.57 12.55 1.26
CA GLY A 102 2.82 12.26 2.67
C GLY A 102 4.27 11.85 2.94
N GLY A 103 4.87 11.15 1.98
CA GLY A 103 6.19 10.55 2.06
C GLY A 103 7.31 11.57 1.96
N THR A 104 7.09 12.62 1.17
CA THR A 104 8.04 13.73 0.98
C THR A 104 7.65 15.00 1.74
N HIS A 105 6.63 14.90 2.59
CA HIS A 105 6.22 15.94 3.54
C HIS A 105 5.90 17.28 2.85
N GLU A 106 5.18 17.22 1.73
CA GLU A 106 4.91 18.38 0.89
C GLU A 106 3.55 18.33 0.18
N VAL A 107 3.18 19.47 -0.39
CA VAL A 107 2.06 19.59 -1.33
C VAL A 107 2.60 20.08 -2.67
N ILE A 108 2.21 19.42 -3.75
CA ILE A 108 2.45 19.86 -5.12
C ILE A 108 1.23 20.64 -5.60
N ILE A 109 1.44 21.81 -6.20
CA ILE A 109 0.40 22.65 -6.79
C ILE A 109 0.67 22.84 -8.28
N PHE A 110 -0.29 22.41 -9.10
CA PHE A 110 -0.32 22.67 -10.53
C PHE A 110 -1.11 23.93 -10.86
N ARG A 111 -0.58 24.77 -11.75
CA ARG A 111 -1.32 25.88 -12.41
C ARG A 111 -1.89 25.39 -13.73
N THR A 112 -3.20 25.27 -13.81
CA THR A 112 -3.89 24.78 -15.02
C THR A 112 -4.26 25.92 -15.98
N ASP A 113 -4.31 27.15 -15.47
CA ASP A 113 -4.68 28.39 -16.16
C ASP A 113 -3.59 28.91 -17.10
N LEU A 114 -2.32 28.62 -16.80
CA LEU A 114 -1.19 29.11 -17.59
C LEU A 114 -1.09 28.39 -18.95
N ARG A 115 -1.08 27.05 -18.91
CA ARG A 115 -1.03 26.18 -20.09
C ARG A 115 -1.51 24.79 -19.72
N ARG A 116 -2.12 24.10 -20.68
CA ARG A 116 -2.57 22.70 -20.53
C ARG A 116 -1.46 21.82 -19.94
N LEU A 117 -1.80 21.05 -18.90
CA LEU A 117 -0.89 20.04 -18.35
C LEU A 117 -0.64 18.90 -19.35
N PRO A 118 0.57 18.32 -19.38
CA PRO A 118 0.97 17.32 -20.36
C PRO A 118 0.44 15.91 -20.04
N TRP A 119 -0.89 15.79 -19.98
CA TRP A 119 -1.61 14.53 -19.78
C TRP A 119 -1.26 13.49 -20.86
N ARG A 120 -1.16 12.22 -20.45
CA ARG A 120 -0.93 11.08 -21.35
C ARG A 120 -2.06 10.08 -21.24
N SER A 121 -2.81 9.88 -22.33
CA SER A 121 -3.86 8.86 -22.42
C SER A 121 -3.26 7.48 -22.65
N GLY A 122 -3.84 6.45 -22.03
CA GLY A 122 -3.48 5.04 -22.29
C GLY A 122 -2.07 4.63 -21.84
N GLY A 123 -1.45 5.38 -20.93
CA GLY A 123 -0.13 5.08 -20.35
C GLY A 123 0.41 6.21 -19.50
N SER A 124 1.57 5.99 -18.87
CA SER A 124 2.28 7.01 -18.09
C SER A 124 3.73 7.15 -18.53
N ARG A 125 4.32 8.33 -18.36
CA ARG A 125 5.78 8.46 -18.36
C ARG A 125 6.32 7.90 -17.06
N ASP A 126 7.57 7.45 -17.04
CA ASP A 126 8.17 7.03 -15.77
C ASP A 126 8.45 8.24 -14.87
N LEU A 127 8.90 9.35 -15.47
CA LEU A 127 9.20 10.63 -14.81
C LEU A 127 8.22 11.75 -15.21
N ILE A 128 8.13 12.79 -14.36
CA ILE A 128 7.39 14.01 -14.67
C ILE A 128 7.86 14.62 -16.00
N ALA A 129 6.94 15.27 -16.72
CA ALA A 129 7.28 15.93 -17.97
C ALA A 129 8.31 17.05 -17.75
N VAL A 130 9.43 16.99 -18.48
CA VAL A 130 10.52 17.99 -18.39
C VAL A 130 10.03 19.43 -18.56
N GLU A 131 9.01 19.66 -19.39
CA GLU A 131 8.44 20.99 -19.59
C GLU A 131 7.81 21.60 -18.31
N LEU A 132 7.38 20.78 -17.35
CA LEU A 132 6.90 21.25 -16.06
C LEU A 132 8.05 21.67 -15.11
N LEU A 133 9.27 21.18 -15.38
CA LEU A 133 10.46 21.52 -14.59
C LEU A 133 11.17 22.78 -15.10
N ASN A 134 10.79 23.29 -16.29
CA ASN A 134 11.46 24.41 -16.95
C ASN A 134 11.12 25.80 -16.37
N GLY A 135 10.53 25.86 -15.17
CA GLY A 135 10.32 27.11 -14.44
C GLY A 135 9.17 27.99 -14.97
N ASP A 136 8.24 27.46 -15.76
CA ASP A 136 7.05 28.20 -16.23
C ASP A 136 5.96 28.40 -15.15
N GLY A 137 6.26 28.03 -13.90
CA GLY A 137 5.38 28.19 -12.75
C GLY A 137 4.26 27.15 -12.65
N ARG A 138 4.11 26.23 -13.61
CA ARG A 138 3.02 25.24 -13.60
C ARG A 138 3.18 24.14 -12.58
N PHE A 139 4.38 23.86 -12.10
CA PHE A 139 4.66 22.83 -11.11
C PHE A 139 5.42 23.45 -9.94
N ARG A 140 4.78 23.45 -8.76
CA ARG A 140 5.33 24.07 -7.56
C ARG A 140 5.20 23.11 -6.39
N ARG A 141 6.23 23.04 -5.56
CA ARG A 141 6.30 22.17 -4.37
C ARG A 141 6.34 23.06 -3.14
N VAL A 142 5.49 22.76 -2.17
CA VAL A 142 5.39 23.50 -0.90
C VAL A 142 5.71 22.52 0.22
N ALA A 143 6.84 22.72 0.89
CA ALA A 143 7.20 21.93 2.06
C ALA A 143 6.21 22.18 3.20
N THR A 144 5.67 21.12 3.78
CA THR A 144 4.74 21.19 4.91
C THR A 144 5.31 20.59 6.18
N GLY A 145 6.29 19.67 6.05
CA GLY A 145 6.66 18.77 7.14
C GLY A 145 5.53 17.76 7.43
N GLY A 146 5.73 16.89 8.42
CA GLY A 146 4.71 15.91 8.85
C GLY A 146 4.19 15.02 7.71
N ARG A 147 2.90 14.66 7.73
CA ARG A 147 2.25 13.84 6.71
C ARG A 147 1.01 14.60 6.22
N PRO A 148 1.13 15.47 5.20
CA PRO A 148 -0.05 16.06 4.57
C PRO A 148 -0.89 14.94 3.92
N THR A 149 -2.19 14.95 4.18
CA THR A 149 -3.14 13.93 3.70
C THR A 149 -4.26 14.61 2.93
N GLU A 150 -5.33 15.01 3.60
CA GLU A 150 -6.50 15.62 2.94
C GLU A 150 -6.27 17.09 2.58
N LEU A 151 -6.86 17.50 1.45
CA LEU A 151 -6.73 18.84 0.89
C LEU A 151 -8.12 19.46 0.65
N ALA A 152 -8.26 20.75 0.91
CA ALA A 152 -9.47 21.49 0.56
C ALA A 152 -9.16 22.96 0.25
N PHE A 153 -9.61 23.44 -0.91
CA PHE A 153 -9.53 24.87 -1.25
C PHE A 153 -10.68 25.64 -0.59
N ALA A 154 -10.37 26.85 -0.12
CA ALA A 154 -11.37 27.81 0.31
C ALA A 154 -12.13 28.40 -0.91
N PRO A 155 -13.31 29.00 -0.69
CA PRO A 155 -14.07 29.65 -1.76
C PRO A 155 -13.35 30.82 -2.46
N ASP A 156 -12.30 31.37 -1.85
CA ASP A 156 -11.52 32.47 -2.43
C ASP A 156 -10.63 32.06 -3.63
N GLY A 157 -10.55 30.76 -3.93
CA GLY A 157 -9.81 30.23 -5.07
C GLY A 157 -8.29 30.27 -4.93
N LYS A 158 -7.75 30.57 -3.74
CA LYS A 158 -6.28 30.64 -3.52
C LYS A 158 -5.81 30.09 -2.18
N THR A 159 -6.68 29.98 -1.19
CA THR A 159 -6.32 29.45 0.13
C THR A 159 -6.54 27.95 0.14
N LEU A 160 -5.48 27.18 0.40
CA LEU A 160 -5.52 25.72 0.50
C LEU A 160 -5.35 25.29 1.97
N PHE A 161 -6.32 24.56 2.50
CA PHE A 161 -6.23 23.88 3.78
C PHE A 161 -5.68 22.46 3.59
N VAL A 162 -4.77 22.07 4.48
CA VAL A 162 -4.07 20.78 4.47
C VAL A 162 -4.23 20.12 5.82
N ALA A 163 -4.85 18.94 5.87
CA ALA A 163 -4.83 18.10 7.06
C ALA A 163 -3.45 17.43 7.17
N ASN A 164 -2.68 17.83 8.18
CA ASN A 164 -1.36 17.26 8.42
C ASN A 164 -1.40 16.33 9.63
N TYR A 165 -1.47 15.03 9.35
CA TYR A 165 -1.69 14.00 10.34
C TYR A 165 -0.51 13.85 11.30
N LEU A 166 0.75 13.84 10.80
CA LEU A 166 1.92 13.69 11.67
C LEU A 166 2.33 14.99 12.40
N ALA A 167 1.84 16.14 11.95
CA ALA A 167 2.09 17.43 12.59
C ALA A 167 0.99 17.84 13.60
N ASP A 168 -0.06 17.03 13.76
CA ASP A 168 -1.23 17.34 14.59
C ASP A 168 -1.79 18.75 14.33
N ALA A 169 -1.92 19.08 13.04
CA ALA A 169 -2.22 20.45 12.59
C ALA A 169 -3.07 20.49 11.32
N VAL A 170 -3.81 21.58 11.17
CA VAL A 170 -4.31 22.04 9.87
C VAL A 170 -3.38 23.14 9.37
N GLN A 171 -2.81 22.97 8.20
CA GLN A 171 -1.93 23.95 7.58
C GLN A 171 -2.67 24.73 6.49
N VAL A 172 -2.28 25.99 6.31
CA VAL A 172 -2.87 26.91 5.34
C VAL A 172 -1.76 27.31 4.37
N ILE A 173 -1.95 27.00 3.09
CA ILE A 173 -1.05 27.34 2.00
C ILE A 173 -1.72 28.42 1.13
N ASP A 174 -0.96 29.45 0.78
CA ASP A 174 -1.35 30.35 -0.30
C ASP A 174 -0.92 29.73 -1.64
N ALA A 175 -1.89 29.43 -2.50
CA ALA A 175 -1.66 28.77 -3.76
C ALA A 175 -1.13 29.72 -4.85
N GLU A 176 -1.26 31.03 -4.72
CA GLU A 176 -0.67 31.99 -5.66
C GLU A 176 0.84 32.07 -5.45
N SER A 177 1.30 32.31 -4.22
CA SER A 177 2.72 32.36 -3.88
C SER A 177 3.35 30.97 -3.71
N ALA A 178 2.52 29.90 -3.60
CA ALA A 178 2.96 28.55 -3.27
C ALA A 178 3.80 28.50 -1.98
N SER A 179 3.25 29.07 -0.91
CA SER A 179 3.93 29.15 0.39
C SER A 179 3.03 28.79 1.55
N LEU A 180 3.58 28.11 2.55
CA LEU A 180 2.91 27.86 3.82
C LEU A 180 2.68 29.20 4.55
N ALA A 181 1.41 29.63 4.60
CA ALA A 181 1.01 30.91 5.18
C ALA A 181 0.78 30.81 6.69
N ARG A 182 0.23 29.68 7.16
CA ARG A 182 -0.11 29.48 8.57
C ARG A 182 -0.15 28.01 8.95
N THR A 183 0.19 27.69 10.19
CA THR A 183 -0.07 26.40 10.83
C THR A 183 -1.06 26.60 11.97
N ILE A 184 -2.13 25.83 11.99
CA ILE A 184 -3.16 25.82 13.04
C ILE A 184 -2.98 24.53 13.83
N PRO A 185 -2.40 24.57 15.04
CA PRO A 185 -2.23 23.38 15.85
C PRO A 185 -3.59 22.85 16.33
N LEU A 186 -3.78 21.53 16.27
CA LEU A 186 -4.97 20.86 16.81
C LEU A 186 -4.76 20.40 18.27
N GLY A 187 -3.54 20.58 18.79
CA GLY A 187 -3.11 20.01 20.06
C GLY A 187 -2.56 18.59 19.86
N GLY A 188 -1.78 18.14 20.83
CA GLY A 188 -1.09 16.86 20.78
C GLY A 188 -0.20 16.69 22.01
N PRO A 189 0.41 15.52 22.21
CA PRO A 189 1.36 15.30 23.29
C PRO A 189 2.56 16.25 23.14
N SER A 190 3.22 16.62 24.25
CA SER A 190 4.35 17.57 24.27
C SER A 190 5.57 17.09 23.47
N GLY A 191 5.63 15.81 23.15
CA GLY A 191 6.61 15.19 22.27
C GLY A 191 6.10 13.84 21.77
N PRO A 192 6.69 13.31 20.70
CA PRO A 192 6.24 12.04 20.14
C PRO A 192 6.59 10.88 21.08
N SER A 193 5.62 9.98 21.29
CA SER A 193 5.89 8.67 21.90
C SER A 193 6.87 7.87 21.03
N LEU A 194 7.42 6.78 21.57
CA LEU A 194 8.31 5.90 20.79
C LEU A 194 7.61 5.34 19.54
N ALA A 195 6.35 4.90 19.66
CA ALA A 195 5.54 4.46 18.54
C ALA A 195 5.27 5.59 17.54
N ARG A 196 4.99 6.82 17.99
CA ARG A 196 4.81 7.98 17.08
C ARG A 196 6.09 8.31 16.32
N ARG A 197 7.27 8.18 16.94
CA ARG A 197 8.56 8.29 16.24
C ARG A 197 8.72 7.20 15.17
N GLY A 198 8.29 5.97 15.47
CA GLY A 198 8.26 4.87 14.50
C GLY A 198 7.35 5.12 13.32
N GLU A 199 6.14 5.63 13.59
CA GLU A 199 5.17 6.01 12.57
C GLU A 199 5.72 7.11 11.65
N ILE A 200 6.42 8.10 12.21
CA ILE A 200 7.11 9.13 11.39
C ILE A 200 8.11 8.49 10.43
N LEU A 201 8.97 7.59 10.92
CA LEU A 201 9.95 6.89 10.07
C LEU A 201 9.28 5.98 9.03
N PHE A 202 8.18 5.33 9.40
CA PHE A 202 7.41 4.46 8.51
C PHE A 202 6.85 5.20 7.29
N HIS A 203 6.52 6.48 7.46
CA HIS A 203 6.00 7.35 6.42
C HIS A 203 7.07 8.27 5.80
N ASP A 204 8.34 8.19 6.19
CA ASP A 204 9.38 9.11 5.68
C ASP A 204 10.11 8.52 4.47
N ALA A 205 9.76 9.00 3.27
CA ALA A 205 10.43 8.58 2.05
C ALA A 205 11.82 9.21 1.90
N ASN A 206 12.19 10.24 2.66
CA ASN A 206 13.57 10.75 2.64
C ASN A 206 14.59 9.71 3.12
N ARG A 207 14.10 8.62 3.74
CA ARG A 207 14.89 7.44 4.11
C ARG A 207 15.12 6.47 2.94
N SER A 208 14.56 6.70 1.76
CA SER A 208 14.80 5.91 0.56
C SER A 208 15.69 6.65 -0.44
N PHE A 209 16.28 5.90 -1.36
CA PHE A 209 17.02 6.48 -2.49
C PHE A 209 16.13 7.45 -3.26
N ASN A 210 16.58 8.70 -3.37
CA ASN A 210 15.90 9.80 -4.06
C ASN A 210 14.40 9.95 -3.73
N GLN A 211 14.00 9.60 -2.49
CA GLN A 211 12.68 9.80 -1.92
C GLN A 211 11.48 9.25 -2.72
N TRP A 212 11.68 8.11 -3.38
CA TRP A 212 10.67 7.47 -4.22
C TRP A 212 9.53 6.79 -3.47
N TYR A 213 9.78 6.29 -2.26
CA TYR A 213 8.78 5.58 -1.46
C TYR A 213 9.18 5.48 0.01
N SER A 214 8.18 5.31 0.87
CA SER A 214 8.34 4.98 2.29
C SER A 214 7.92 3.52 2.54
N CYS A 215 7.94 3.06 3.79
CA CYS A 215 7.36 1.77 4.14
C CYS A 215 5.87 1.72 3.79
N ASN A 216 5.14 2.83 3.96
CA ASN A 216 3.71 2.95 3.67
C ASN A 216 3.37 2.77 2.18
N THR A 217 4.30 3.05 1.27
CA THR A 217 4.04 2.87 -0.17
C THR A 217 3.71 1.41 -0.49
N CYS A 218 4.48 0.48 0.05
CA CYS A 218 4.24 -0.96 -0.09
C CYS A 218 3.26 -1.46 0.97
N HIS A 219 3.46 -1.05 2.22
CA HIS A 219 2.64 -1.46 3.36
C HIS A 219 1.59 -0.40 3.69
N SER A 220 0.65 -0.18 2.78
CA SER A 220 -0.34 0.88 2.90
C SER A 220 -1.11 0.81 4.21
N ASP A 221 -1.00 1.89 4.98
CA ASP A 221 -1.60 2.06 6.31
C ASP A 221 -1.28 0.89 7.27
N GLY A 222 -0.06 0.35 7.18
CA GLY A 222 0.42 -0.77 8.00
C GLY A 222 -0.08 -2.15 7.53
N HIS A 223 -0.78 -2.23 6.41
CA HIS A 223 -1.28 -3.47 5.83
C HIS A 223 -0.43 -3.92 4.62
N THR A 224 -0.98 -4.77 3.75
CA THR A 224 -0.45 -5.03 2.40
C THR A 224 -1.18 -4.13 1.40
N ASN A 225 -0.51 -3.73 0.32
CA ASN A 225 -1.16 -3.10 -0.83
C ASN A 225 -1.59 -4.10 -1.92
N GLY A 226 -1.45 -5.40 -1.66
CA GLY A 226 -1.81 -6.45 -2.62
C GLY A 226 -0.78 -6.68 -3.74
N LEU A 227 0.24 -5.84 -3.86
CA LEU A 227 1.22 -5.91 -4.94
C LEU A 227 2.41 -6.81 -4.59
N ASP A 228 3.20 -7.14 -5.59
CA ASP A 228 4.43 -7.91 -5.50
C ASP A 228 5.64 -7.10 -5.97
N PHE A 229 6.79 -7.29 -5.30
CA PHE A 229 8.02 -6.57 -5.59
C PHE A 229 9.22 -7.51 -5.49
N ASP A 230 10.21 -7.26 -6.34
CA ASP A 230 11.55 -7.82 -6.17
C ASP A 230 12.36 -6.83 -5.34
N THR A 231 12.41 -7.11 -4.03
CA THR A 231 13.01 -6.22 -3.04
C THR A 231 14.44 -6.62 -2.67
N LEU A 232 15.03 -7.58 -3.41
CA LEU A 232 16.36 -8.16 -3.19
C LEU A 232 16.56 -8.75 -1.78
N ASN A 233 15.45 -9.10 -1.10
CA ASN A 233 15.43 -9.50 0.30
C ASN A 233 15.14 -11.00 0.51
N ASP A 234 15.08 -11.77 -0.57
CA ASP A 234 14.83 -13.22 -0.56
C ASP A 234 16.07 -14.01 -1.02
N GLY A 235 17.24 -13.37 -1.07
CA GLY A 235 18.49 -14.00 -1.48
C GLY A 235 18.58 -14.25 -2.99
N ARG A 236 17.53 -13.89 -3.74
CA ARG A 236 17.50 -13.94 -5.20
C ARG A 236 17.69 -12.54 -5.76
N GLN A 237 18.47 -12.45 -6.82
CA GLN A 237 18.75 -11.19 -7.51
C GLN A 237 18.53 -11.43 -8.99
N ASP A 238 17.26 -11.49 -9.40
CA ASP A 238 16.95 -11.46 -10.83
C ASP A 238 16.98 -10.01 -11.29
N LEU A 239 18.10 -9.60 -11.90
CA LEU A 239 18.25 -8.25 -12.44
C LEU A 239 17.68 -8.13 -13.88
N SER A 240 17.06 -9.18 -14.41
CA SER A 240 16.50 -9.20 -15.77
C SER A 240 15.11 -8.57 -15.80
N THR A 241 14.77 -7.87 -16.89
CA THR A 241 13.50 -7.13 -17.04
C THR A 241 12.23 -7.99 -16.99
N ALA A 242 12.34 -9.32 -16.94
CA ALA A 242 11.21 -10.23 -16.86
C ALA A 242 10.74 -10.48 -15.42
N HIS A 243 11.63 -10.46 -14.41
CA HIS A 243 11.40 -10.56 -12.95
C HIS A 243 10.27 -11.48 -12.42
N LEU A 244 9.71 -12.41 -13.21
CA LEU A 244 8.43 -13.08 -12.87
C LEU A 244 8.51 -13.98 -11.64
N ARG A 245 9.73 -14.28 -11.17
CA ARG A 245 10.00 -15.38 -10.24
C ARG A 245 10.64 -14.92 -8.91
N SER A 246 11.31 -13.77 -8.90
CA SER A 246 11.88 -13.17 -7.68
C SER A 246 10.92 -12.25 -6.93
N ARG A 247 9.78 -11.89 -7.53
CA ARG A 247 8.82 -10.99 -6.90
C ARG A 247 8.05 -11.73 -5.81
N LYS A 248 7.97 -11.11 -4.65
CA LYS A 248 7.13 -11.59 -3.56
C LYS A 248 6.07 -10.55 -3.23
N LYS A 249 4.84 -11.01 -3.00
CA LYS A 249 3.72 -10.21 -2.53
C LYS A 249 4.10 -9.50 -1.24
N VAL A 250 3.73 -8.24 -1.09
CA VAL A 250 3.95 -7.51 0.17
C VAL A 250 3.15 -8.20 1.28
N PRO A 251 3.78 -8.70 2.36
CA PRO A 251 3.03 -9.23 3.50
C PRO A 251 2.39 -8.10 4.31
N THR A 252 1.30 -8.40 5.02
CA THR A 252 0.71 -7.45 5.99
C THR A 252 1.68 -7.18 7.14
N LEU A 253 1.69 -5.97 7.68
CA LEU A 253 2.42 -5.65 8.92
C LEU A 253 1.54 -5.65 10.17
N ARG A 254 0.21 -5.75 10.03
CA ARG A 254 -0.70 -5.98 11.16
C ARG A 254 -0.27 -7.23 11.93
N ARG A 255 -0.04 -7.06 13.23
CA ARG A 255 0.43 -8.10 14.18
C ARG A 255 1.78 -8.75 13.82
N VAL A 256 2.59 -8.12 12.97
CA VAL A 256 3.84 -8.72 12.46
C VAL A 256 4.85 -9.10 13.54
N THR A 257 4.79 -8.47 14.71
CA THR A 257 5.66 -8.78 15.86
C THR A 257 5.42 -10.18 16.44
N TYR A 258 4.30 -10.83 16.09
CA TYR A 258 3.92 -12.17 16.55
C TYR A 258 4.09 -13.27 15.50
N THR A 259 4.47 -12.92 14.26
CA THR A 259 4.41 -13.85 13.11
C THR A 259 5.78 -14.26 12.58
N GLY A 260 6.82 -14.14 13.41
CA GLY A 260 8.17 -14.56 13.03
C GLY A 260 8.25 -16.07 12.72
N PRO A 261 9.27 -16.52 11.96
CA PRO A 261 10.31 -15.71 11.31
C PRO A 261 9.79 -14.92 10.09
N TRP A 262 10.41 -13.78 9.77
CA TRP A 262 9.90 -12.83 8.77
C TRP A 262 10.41 -13.10 7.36
N THR A 263 9.80 -12.39 6.40
CA THR A 263 9.79 -12.68 4.95
C THR A 263 9.03 -13.95 4.62
N TRP A 264 8.63 -14.13 3.35
CA TRP A 264 7.92 -15.33 2.90
C TRP A 264 8.70 -16.62 3.18
N HIS A 265 10.02 -16.59 3.00
CA HIS A 265 10.86 -17.77 3.25
C HIS A 265 11.18 -18.00 4.72
N GLY A 266 10.81 -17.08 5.63
CA GLY A 266 11.10 -17.22 7.06
C GLY A 266 12.60 -17.29 7.38
N TRP A 267 13.47 -16.76 6.52
CA TRP A 267 14.92 -16.80 6.76
C TRP A 267 15.36 -15.75 7.80
N GLN A 268 14.57 -14.67 7.95
CA GLN A 268 14.87 -13.61 8.91
C GLN A 268 14.27 -13.93 10.28
N LYS A 269 15.14 -14.12 11.27
CA LYS A 269 14.75 -14.52 12.63
C LYS A 269 14.75 -13.36 13.63
N ASP A 270 15.12 -12.16 13.19
CA ASP A 270 15.11 -10.94 13.99
C ASP A 270 14.39 -9.82 13.22
N LEU A 271 13.37 -9.22 13.84
CA LEU A 271 12.55 -8.20 13.20
C LEU A 271 13.34 -6.90 13.01
N GLY A 272 14.22 -6.56 13.95
CA GLY A 272 15.08 -5.39 13.85
C GLY A 272 16.02 -5.47 12.64
N ALA A 273 16.64 -6.62 12.43
CA ALA A 273 17.44 -6.91 11.24
C ALA A 273 16.60 -6.83 9.95
N SER A 274 15.35 -7.32 9.99
CA SER A 274 14.42 -7.19 8.85
C SER A 274 14.11 -5.74 8.49
N ILE A 275 13.99 -4.87 9.49
CA ILE A 275 13.81 -3.44 9.29
C ILE A 275 15.07 -2.82 8.69
N VAL A 276 16.27 -3.17 9.18
CA VAL A 276 17.55 -2.69 8.62
C VAL A 276 17.69 -3.10 7.15
N GLU A 277 17.37 -4.36 6.83
CA GLU A 277 17.37 -4.88 5.44
C GLU A 277 16.40 -4.10 4.55
N SER A 278 15.21 -3.78 5.05
CA SER A 278 14.21 -2.99 4.32
C SER A 278 14.73 -1.58 4.00
N PHE A 279 15.32 -0.88 4.97
CA PHE A 279 15.89 0.47 4.76
C PHE A 279 17.08 0.45 3.79
N THR A 280 17.94 -0.56 3.87
CA THR A 280 19.23 -0.55 3.16
C THR A 280 19.19 -1.26 1.80
N LYS A 281 18.49 -2.38 1.66
CA LYS A 281 18.40 -3.12 0.38
C LYS A 281 17.16 -2.74 -0.41
N SER A 282 15.99 -2.80 0.21
CA SER A 282 14.72 -2.58 -0.51
C SER A 282 14.51 -1.09 -0.81
N MET A 283 14.80 -0.21 0.15
CA MET A 283 14.68 1.24 -0.02
C MET A 283 15.95 1.91 -0.54
N GLN A 284 17.09 1.18 -0.60
CA GLN A 284 18.39 1.70 -1.04
C GLN A 284 18.82 2.98 -0.29
N GLY A 285 18.40 3.09 0.98
CA GLY A 285 18.61 4.25 1.83
C GLY A 285 19.72 4.05 2.86
N PRO A 286 19.94 5.06 3.73
CA PRO A 286 20.89 4.93 4.83
C PRO A 286 20.41 3.91 5.87
N SER A 287 21.36 3.22 6.48
CA SER A 287 21.06 2.31 7.59
C SER A 287 20.43 3.07 8.78
N PRO A 288 19.34 2.56 9.37
CA PRO A 288 18.75 3.16 10.55
C PRO A 288 19.63 2.91 11.78
N SER A 289 19.63 3.85 12.72
CA SER A 289 20.20 3.67 14.04
C SER A 289 19.40 2.64 14.87
N PRO A 290 20.00 2.03 15.91
CA PRO A 290 19.27 1.14 16.81
C PRO A 290 18.03 1.79 17.45
N ASP A 291 18.05 3.10 17.69
CA ASP A 291 16.94 3.85 18.27
C ASP A 291 15.79 4.03 17.28
N GLU A 292 16.10 4.24 16.00
CA GLU A 292 15.13 4.28 14.91
C GLU A 292 14.49 2.89 14.73
N VAL A 293 15.27 1.81 14.77
CA VAL A 293 14.75 0.43 14.71
C VAL A 293 13.78 0.17 15.86
N ARG A 294 14.15 0.50 17.11
CA ARG A 294 13.24 0.34 18.26
C ARG A 294 11.96 1.17 18.11
N ALA A 295 12.05 2.38 17.55
CA ALA A 295 10.89 3.21 17.30
C ALA A 295 9.94 2.57 16.27
N VAL A 296 10.48 2.09 15.14
CA VAL A 296 9.69 1.40 14.11
C VAL A 296 9.03 0.14 14.68
N VAL A 297 9.75 -0.69 15.44
CA VAL A 297 9.16 -1.86 16.12
C VAL A 297 8.00 -1.44 17.04
N ALA A 298 8.17 -0.40 17.84
CA ALA A 298 7.10 0.10 18.72
C ALA A 298 5.87 0.60 17.96
N TYR A 299 6.03 1.10 16.72
CA TYR A 299 4.89 1.39 15.84
C TYR A 299 4.25 0.11 15.29
N LEU A 300 5.05 -0.87 14.86
CA LEU A 300 4.52 -2.15 14.36
C LEU A 300 3.71 -2.90 15.44
N GLU A 301 4.06 -2.74 16.72
CA GLU A 301 3.29 -3.27 17.86
C GLU A 301 1.88 -2.68 17.98
N THR A 302 1.62 -1.50 17.41
CA THR A 302 0.28 -0.87 17.45
C THR A 302 -0.62 -1.31 16.30
N LEU A 303 -0.08 -1.99 15.29
CA LEU A 303 -0.82 -2.39 14.09
C LEU A 303 -1.62 -3.66 14.35
N ASP A 304 -2.95 -3.55 14.34
CA ASP A 304 -3.87 -4.69 14.52
C ASP A 304 -4.88 -4.78 13.38
N PHE A 305 -5.60 -5.90 13.32
CA PHE A 305 -6.70 -6.08 12.37
C PHE A 305 -7.95 -5.29 12.79
N PRO A 306 -8.68 -4.71 11.82
CA PRO A 306 -9.98 -4.11 12.12
C PRO A 306 -10.99 -5.20 12.54
N PRO A 307 -12.13 -4.82 13.12
CA PRO A 307 -13.22 -5.77 13.38
C PRO A 307 -13.58 -6.57 12.13
N ASN A 308 -13.59 -7.90 12.23
CA ASN A 308 -13.85 -8.78 11.09
C ASN A 308 -15.34 -8.73 10.68
N PRO A 309 -15.67 -8.35 9.44
CA PRO A 309 -17.05 -8.17 8.98
C PRO A 309 -17.80 -9.49 8.72
N TYR A 310 -17.11 -10.63 8.71
CA TYR A 310 -17.69 -11.96 8.51
C TYR A 310 -18.05 -12.68 9.82
N ARG A 311 -17.80 -12.04 10.97
CA ARG A 311 -18.26 -12.51 12.28
C ARG A 311 -19.68 -12.03 12.56
N THR A 312 -20.37 -12.74 13.44
CA THR A 312 -21.69 -12.31 13.94
C THR A 312 -21.53 -11.02 14.76
N PRO A 313 -22.61 -10.23 14.99
CA PRO A 313 -22.52 -8.96 15.73
C PRO A 313 -21.95 -9.06 17.16
N ASP A 314 -22.01 -10.25 17.77
CA ASP A 314 -21.41 -10.58 19.07
C ASP A 314 -19.96 -11.12 18.97
N GLY A 315 -19.37 -11.14 17.77
CA GLY A 315 -18.01 -11.61 17.49
C GLY A 315 -17.86 -13.12 17.28
N GLY A 316 -18.98 -13.87 17.30
CA GLY A 316 -19.00 -15.31 17.09
C GLY A 316 -18.83 -15.77 15.64
N LEU A 317 -18.75 -17.09 15.47
CA LEU A 317 -18.75 -17.76 14.17
C LEU A 317 -20.19 -18.07 13.73
N SER A 318 -20.48 -17.84 12.45
CA SER A 318 -21.74 -18.31 11.83
C SER A 318 -21.80 -19.84 11.82
N PRO A 319 -23.00 -20.47 11.69
CA PRO A 319 -23.11 -21.93 11.60
C PRO A 319 -22.27 -22.55 10.47
N ALA A 320 -22.10 -21.85 9.34
CA ALA A 320 -21.23 -22.28 8.25
C ALA A 320 -19.75 -22.18 8.62
N ALA A 321 -19.33 -21.08 9.25
CA ALA A 321 -17.95 -20.93 9.75
C ALA A 321 -17.61 -21.96 10.84
N GLN A 322 -18.55 -22.37 11.68
CA GLN A 322 -18.34 -23.44 12.67
C GLN A 322 -18.09 -24.80 12.01
N ARG A 323 -18.84 -25.13 10.95
CA ARG A 323 -18.56 -26.33 10.14
C ARG A 323 -17.21 -26.23 9.43
N GLY A 324 -16.89 -25.06 8.89
CA GLY A 324 -15.59 -24.77 8.28
C GLY A 324 -14.42 -24.92 9.25
N GLU A 325 -14.58 -24.51 10.52
CA GLU A 325 -13.58 -24.72 11.56
C GLU A 325 -13.35 -26.21 11.84
N ALA A 326 -14.42 -27.00 11.91
CA ALA A 326 -14.31 -28.45 12.09
C ALA A 326 -13.56 -29.10 10.91
N ILE A 327 -13.81 -28.65 9.68
CA ILE A 327 -13.09 -29.10 8.48
C ILE A 327 -11.61 -28.71 8.57
N PHE A 328 -11.30 -27.45 8.90
CA PHE A 328 -9.94 -26.93 9.05
C PHE A 328 -9.08 -27.75 10.03
N ARG A 329 -9.70 -28.25 11.11
CA ARG A 329 -9.04 -29.07 12.15
C ARG A 329 -9.08 -30.57 11.88
N SER A 330 -9.80 -31.01 10.86
CA SER A 330 -9.97 -32.43 10.53
C SER A 330 -8.68 -33.04 9.96
N ALA A 331 -8.53 -34.37 10.07
CA ALA A 331 -7.46 -35.09 9.37
C ALA A 331 -7.57 -34.98 7.84
N LYS A 332 -8.79 -34.76 7.34
CA LYS A 332 -9.08 -34.62 5.91
C LYS A 332 -8.39 -33.39 5.33
N ALA A 333 -8.57 -32.22 5.95
CA ALA A 333 -7.95 -30.96 5.49
C ALA A 333 -6.55 -30.72 6.11
N ALA A 334 -6.36 -31.13 7.37
CA ALA A 334 -5.11 -31.02 8.13
C ALA A 334 -4.48 -29.61 8.19
N CYS A 335 -5.26 -28.53 7.99
CA CYS A 335 -4.73 -27.16 7.92
C CYS A 335 -4.05 -26.72 9.23
N ASN A 336 -4.57 -27.17 10.37
CA ASN A 336 -4.05 -26.88 11.70
C ASN A 336 -2.68 -27.52 12.03
N THR A 337 -2.11 -28.31 11.13
CA THR A 337 -0.75 -28.85 11.30
C THR A 337 0.31 -27.76 11.24
N CYS A 338 0.10 -26.77 10.36
CA CYS A 338 0.96 -25.59 10.18
C CYS A 338 0.27 -24.29 10.63
N HIS A 339 -1.04 -24.16 10.41
CA HIS A 339 -1.79 -22.97 10.79
C HIS A 339 -2.48 -23.14 12.15
N ARG A 340 -1.72 -22.94 13.23
CA ARG A 340 -2.19 -23.15 14.61
C ARG A 340 -1.79 -22.01 15.54
N GLY A 341 -2.34 -22.05 16.76
CA GLY A 341 -2.09 -21.03 17.78
C GLY A 341 -2.85 -19.72 17.49
N PRO A 342 -2.60 -18.68 18.31
CA PRO A 342 -3.34 -17.42 18.22
C PRO A 342 -3.22 -16.72 16.87
N GLU A 343 -2.05 -16.76 16.23
CA GLU A 343 -1.82 -16.12 14.92
C GLU A 343 -2.11 -17.05 13.73
N LEU A 344 -2.51 -18.30 13.98
CA LEU A 344 -2.71 -19.32 12.94
C LEU A 344 -1.50 -19.47 12.01
N THR A 345 -0.31 -19.44 12.61
CA THR A 345 0.99 -19.77 12.04
C THR A 345 1.84 -20.40 13.13
N ASP A 346 2.64 -21.41 12.80
CA ASP A 346 3.44 -22.14 13.77
C ASP A 346 4.88 -21.65 13.92
N GLY A 347 5.24 -20.59 13.19
CA GLY A 347 6.57 -19.97 13.25
C GLY A 347 7.69 -20.88 12.72
N LYS A 348 7.38 -21.81 11.82
CA LYS A 348 8.34 -22.70 11.18
C LYS A 348 8.33 -22.52 9.67
N VAL A 349 9.39 -22.99 9.02
CA VAL A 349 9.49 -23.06 7.56
C VAL A 349 9.04 -24.45 7.11
N HIS A 350 8.12 -24.49 6.14
CA HIS A 350 7.56 -25.72 5.59
C HIS A 350 7.77 -25.79 4.09
N VAL A 351 7.90 -27.01 3.57
CA VAL A 351 7.92 -27.27 2.12
C VAL A 351 6.51 -27.67 1.72
N VAL A 352 5.87 -26.87 0.86
CA VAL A 352 4.44 -27.01 0.53
C VAL A 352 4.17 -27.14 -0.96
N GLY A 353 5.21 -27.38 -1.77
CA GLY A 353 5.08 -27.54 -3.22
C GLY A 353 4.90 -26.22 -3.97
N LEU A 354 5.19 -25.10 -3.29
CA LEU A 354 5.15 -23.75 -3.85
C LEU A 354 6.55 -23.18 -4.13
N GLU A 355 7.59 -23.93 -3.77
CA GLU A 355 8.99 -23.55 -3.94
C GLU A 355 9.38 -23.57 -5.42
N GLU A 356 10.21 -22.62 -5.82
CA GLU A 356 10.80 -22.59 -7.14
C GLU A 356 12.20 -23.23 -7.15
N PRO A 357 12.65 -23.80 -8.28
CA PRO A 357 13.96 -24.46 -8.37
C PRO A 357 15.16 -23.55 -8.04
N ASP A 358 15.00 -22.24 -8.21
CA ASP A 358 16.02 -21.22 -7.97
C ASP A 358 15.69 -20.30 -6.78
N ASP A 359 14.77 -20.69 -5.89
CA ASP A 359 14.63 -20.07 -4.59
C ASP A 359 15.93 -20.23 -3.79
N ALA A 360 16.45 -19.13 -3.23
CA ALA A 360 17.66 -19.17 -2.41
C ALA A 360 17.45 -19.88 -1.06
N TYR A 361 16.21 -19.91 -0.58
CA TYR A 361 15.80 -20.52 0.67
C TYR A 361 14.73 -21.57 0.42
N ARG A 362 14.89 -22.73 1.06
CA ARG A 362 13.95 -23.84 0.90
C ARG A 362 12.73 -23.67 1.81
N GLY A 363 11.55 -23.61 1.21
CA GLY A 363 10.27 -23.56 1.91
C GLY A 363 9.83 -22.15 2.29
N TYR A 364 8.66 -22.07 2.92
CA TYR A 364 7.97 -20.85 3.30
C TYR A 364 7.54 -20.88 4.77
N ASN A 365 7.57 -19.73 5.44
CA ASN A 365 6.83 -19.56 6.70
C ASN A 365 5.33 -19.40 6.36
N PRO A 366 4.43 -20.25 6.89
CA PRO A 366 3.00 -20.09 6.71
C PRO A 366 2.58 -18.71 7.21
N PRO A 367 2.03 -17.85 6.35
CA PRO A 367 1.58 -16.55 6.80
C PRO A 367 0.46 -16.73 7.84
N SER A 368 0.37 -15.80 8.80
CA SER A 368 -0.77 -15.73 9.72
C SER A 368 -2.08 -15.69 8.93
N LEU A 369 -3.05 -16.50 9.34
CA LEU A 369 -4.40 -16.49 8.74
C LEU A 369 -5.34 -15.49 9.41
N GLN A 370 -4.90 -14.77 10.45
CA GLN A 370 -5.71 -13.71 11.05
C GLN A 370 -5.99 -12.60 10.02
N GLY A 371 -7.25 -12.22 9.87
CA GLY A 371 -7.69 -11.25 8.85
C GLY A 371 -7.37 -11.65 7.42
N VAL A 372 -7.30 -12.95 7.09
CA VAL A 372 -6.92 -13.41 5.75
C VAL A 372 -7.88 -12.94 4.66
N TYR A 373 -9.13 -12.63 5.00
CA TYR A 373 -10.14 -12.11 4.08
C TYR A 373 -9.75 -10.79 3.38
N ASP A 374 -8.85 -10.00 4.00
CA ASP A 374 -8.41 -8.67 3.55
C ASP A 374 -7.03 -8.71 2.88
N LYS A 375 -6.49 -9.91 2.60
CA LYS A 375 -5.10 -10.08 2.14
C LYS A 375 -4.99 -10.43 0.67
N ASP A 376 -6.02 -10.22 -0.14
CA ASP A 376 -5.95 -10.57 -1.56
C ASP A 376 -4.87 -9.74 -2.32
N PRO A 377 -4.35 -10.27 -3.44
CA PRO A 377 -4.36 -11.70 -3.82
C PRO A 377 -3.56 -12.58 -2.84
N TYR A 378 -3.70 -13.89 -2.94
CA TYR A 378 -3.16 -14.87 -2.00
C TYR A 378 -1.89 -15.54 -2.50
N LEU A 379 -1.16 -16.14 -1.55
CA LEU A 379 0.17 -16.77 -1.71
C LEU A 379 1.31 -15.77 -1.93
N HIS A 380 2.54 -16.30 -1.90
CA HIS A 380 3.75 -15.50 -1.87
C HIS A 380 3.98 -14.69 -3.15
N ASP A 381 3.33 -15.03 -4.25
CA ASP A 381 3.44 -14.38 -5.57
C ASP A 381 2.10 -13.82 -6.06
N GLY A 382 1.05 -13.88 -5.24
CA GLY A 382 -0.27 -13.36 -5.60
C GLY A 382 -0.98 -14.14 -6.73
N ARG A 383 -0.58 -15.39 -7.03
CA ARG A 383 -1.16 -16.16 -8.16
C ARG A 383 -2.65 -16.47 -8.04
N SER A 384 -3.20 -16.46 -6.82
CA SER A 384 -4.61 -16.78 -6.56
C SER A 384 -5.37 -15.53 -6.12
N ARG A 385 -6.49 -15.23 -6.76
CA ARG A 385 -7.33 -14.05 -6.45
C ARG A 385 -8.37 -14.33 -5.39
N THR A 386 -8.71 -15.59 -5.15
CA THR A 386 -9.72 -15.99 -4.16
C THR A 386 -9.20 -17.09 -3.25
N LEU A 387 -9.74 -17.18 -2.03
CA LEU A 387 -9.48 -18.30 -1.12
C LEU A 387 -9.94 -19.64 -1.71
N ARG A 388 -10.99 -19.64 -2.54
CA ARG A 388 -11.46 -20.84 -3.25
C ARG A 388 -10.38 -21.33 -4.23
N GLU A 389 -9.83 -20.44 -5.05
CA GLU A 389 -8.73 -20.77 -5.98
C GLU A 389 -7.50 -21.33 -5.25
N VAL A 390 -7.17 -20.79 -4.07
CA VAL A 390 -6.08 -21.31 -3.23
C VAL A 390 -6.32 -22.77 -2.86
N LEU A 391 -7.52 -23.08 -2.36
CA LEU A 391 -7.88 -24.41 -1.84
C LEU A 391 -8.17 -25.44 -2.93
N GLU A 392 -8.55 -25.02 -4.13
CA GLU A 392 -8.75 -25.92 -5.27
C GLU A 392 -7.46 -26.21 -6.03
N GLY A 393 -6.54 -25.24 -6.05
CA GLY A 393 -5.32 -25.31 -6.84
C GLY A 393 -4.06 -25.42 -5.99
N PRO A 394 -3.23 -24.36 -5.95
CA PRO A 394 -1.84 -24.42 -5.49
C PRO A 394 -1.66 -24.79 -4.02
N HIS A 395 -2.68 -24.65 -3.18
CA HIS A 395 -2.62 -25.01 -1.75
C HIS A 395 -3.77 -25.94 -1.36
N ASN A 396 -4.14 -26.83 -2.28
CA ASN A 396 -5.13 -27.86 -2.03
C ASN A 396 -4.66 -28.80 -0.90
N PRO A 397 -5.52 -29.14 0.08
CA PRO A 397 -5.17 -30.08 1.15
C PRO A 397 -4.50 -31.36 0.65
N ASP A 398 -4.98 -31.97 -0.44
CA ASP A 398 -4.44 -33.21 -1.01
C ASP A 398 -2.99 -33.08 -1.50
N VAL A 399 -2.55 -31.85 -1.80
CA VAL A 399 -1.20 -31.55 -2.27
C VAL A 399 -0.24 -31.26 -1.11
N VAL A 400 -0.75 -30.72 0.00
CA VAL A 400 0.09 -30.15 1.06
C VAL A 400 0.21 -31.08 2.27
N ALA A 401 -0.91 -31.45 2.90
CA ALA A 401 -0.90 -32.18 4.18
C ALA A 401 -2.17 -33.00 4.49
N GLY A 402 -3.25 -32.78 3.75
CA GLY A 402 -4.53 -33.44 3.91
C GLY A 402 -4.49 -34.92 3.55
N GLN A 403 -5.44 -35.66 4.10
CA GLN A 403 -5.58 -37.11 3.89
C GLN A 403 -6.80 -37.47 3.03
N GLY A 404 -7.47 -36.48 2.43
CA GLY A 404 -8.55 -36.75 1.48
C GLY A 404 -9.23 -35.50 0.92
N THR A 405 -9.86 -35.70 -0.23
CA THR A 405 -10.43 -34.62 -1.06
C THR A 405 -11.69 -34.01 -0.44
N LEU A 406 -11.69 -32.69 -0.26
CA LEU A 406 -12.86 -31.93 0.17
C LEU A 406 -13.90 -31.82 -0.95
N SER A 407 -15.18 -31.97 -0.59
CA SER A 407 -16.31 -31.67 -1.47
C SER A 407 -16.52 -30.16 -1.62
N ASP A 408 -17.28 -29.74 -2.63
CA ASP A 408 -17.61 -28.32 -2.84
C ASP A 408 -18.24 -27.66 -1.61
N ALA A 409 -19.17 -28.36 -0.95
CA ALA A 409 -19.82 -27.86 0.26
C ALA A 409 -18.83 -27.71 1.43
N GLU A 410 -17.87 -28.63 1.57
CA GLU A 410 -16.81 -28.51 2.58
C GLU A 410 -15.85 -27.35 2.25
N LEU A 411 -15.53 -27.13 0.98
CA LEU A 411 -14.73 -25.99 0.54
C LEU A 411 -15.43 -24.66 0.82
N ASP A 412 -16.75 -24.56 0.57
CA ASP A 412 -17.52 -23.34 0.83
C ASP A 412 -17.61 -23.02 2.33
N ASP A 413 -17.83 -24.04 3.17
CA ASP A 413 -17.80 -23.89 4.62
C ASP A 413 -16.39 -23.50 5.10
N LEU A 414 -15.32 -24.11 4.57
CA LEU A 414 -13.94 -23.78 4.89
C LEU A 414 -13.58 -22.34 4.48
N VAL A 415 -13.96 -21.89 3.29
CA VAL A 415 -13.78 -20.49 2.86
C VAL A 415 -14.54 -19.54 3.79
N THR A 416 -15.74 -19.92 4.22
CA THR A 416 -16.53 -19.13 5.18
C THR A 416 -15.81 -19.00 6.52
N TYR A 417 -15.21 -20.09 7.02
CA TYR A 417 -14.37 -20.04 8.22
C TYR A 417 -13.14 -19.17 8.02
N LEU A 418 -12.38 -19.36 6.93
CA LEU A 418 -11.20 -18.54 6.64
C LEU A 418 -11.53 -17.05 6.59
N LYS A 419 -12.69 -16.67 6.03
CA LYS A 419 -13.12 -15.27 6.02
C LYS A 419 -13.42 -14.71 7.42
N SER A 420 -13.83 -15.56 8.36
CA SER A 420 -14.14 -15.18 9.74
C SER A 420 -12.92 -15.09 10.67
N LEU A 421 -11.75 -15.51 10.20
CA LEU A 421 -10.45 -15.27 10.83
C LEU A 421 -10.03 -13.83 10.56
#